data_AF-A0A970V9W9-F1
#
_entry.id   AF-A0A970V9W9-F1
#
_cell.length_a   1.000
_cell.length_b   1.000
_cell.length_c   1.000
_cell.angle_alpha   90.00
_cell.angle_beta   90.00
_cell.angle_gamma   90.00
#
_symmetry.space_group_name_H-M   'P 1'
#
loop_
_entity.id
_entity.type
_entity.pdbx_description
1 polymer ?
#
loop_
_entity_poly.entity_id
_entity_poly.type
_entity_poly.pdbx_seq_one_letter_code
_entity_poly.pdbx_strand_id
1 'polypeptide(L)' 'MPSKASTVRDLHLCPFCGGVADIYRDPGQPGYEPFYVVYCTRCEARGPEKEKREDAIAGWNRRSTRERG' A
#
# COMPACT_ATOMS: atom_id res chain seq x y z
N MET A 1 -23.18 -6.57 1.13
CA MET A 1 -22.15 -7.08 0.20
C MET A 1 -20.82 -7.17 0.95
N PRO A 2 -20.41 -8.32 1.51
CA PRO A 2 -19.13 -8.43 2.19
C PRO A 2 -18.10 -8.90 1.16
N SER A 3 -17.19 -8.04 0.72
CA SER A 3 -16.17 -8.45 -0.24
C SER A 3 -14.83 -7.78 0.03
N LYS A 4 -13.93 -8.62 0.56
CA LYS A 4 -12.46 -8.52 0.57
C LYS A 4 -11.81 -7.57 1.57
N ALA A 5 -12.00 -7.88 2.85
CA ALA A 5 -11.04 -7.54 3.90
C ALA A 5 -9.82 -8.50 3.86
N SER A 6 -9.06 -8.52 2.75
CA SER A 6 -7.92 -9.43 2.58
C SER A 6 -6.58 -8.70 2.46
N THR A 7 -6.34 -7.61 3.20
CA THR A 7 -4.97 -7.04 3.29
C THR A 7 -4.66 -6.26 4.57
N VAL A 8 -5.54 -6.17 5.57
CA VAL A 8 -5.25 -5.32 6.75
C VAL A 8 -4.17 -5.94 7.68
N ARG A 9 -3.90 -7.25 7.58
CA ARG A 9 -2.99 -7.94 8.51
C ARG A 9 -1.51 -7.78 8.18
N ASP A 10 -1.15 -7.57 6.92
CA ASP A 10 0.26 -7.52 6.48
C ASP A 10 0.77 -6.08 6.25
N LEU A 11 -0.10 -5.08 6.31
CA LEU A 11 0.25 -3.67 6.09
C LEU A 11 0.42 -2.93 7.40
N HIS A 12 1.56 -2.24 7.55
CA HIS A 12 1.75 -1.29 8.63
C HIS A 12 0.89 -0.04 8.45
N LEU A 13 0.58 0.60 9.58
CA LEU A 13 -0.06 1.91 9.60
C LEU A 13 0.78 2.94 8.85
N CYS A 14 0.12 3.97 8.34
CA CYS A 14 0.75 5.05 7.62
C CYS A 14 1.79 5.77 8.49
N PRO A 15 3.05 5.89 8.05
CA PRO A 15 4.10 6.59 8.82
C PRO A 15 3.86 8.08 8.99
N PHE A 16 3.02 8.69 8.14
CA PHE A 16 2.78 10.13 8.15
C PHE A 16 1.70 10.55 9.15
N CYS A 17 0.66 9.72 9.32
CA CYS A 17 -0.52 10.08 10.10
C CYS A 17 -1.03 8.97 11.05
N GLY A 18 -0.41 7.79 11.06
CA GLY A 18 -0.87 6.62 11.81
C GLY A 18 -2.17 6.01 11.30
N GLY A 19 -2.65 6.42 10.12
CA GLY A 19 -3.88 5.93 9.51
C GLY A 19 -3.76 4.51 8.94
N VAL A 20 -4.91 3.88 8.68
CA VAL A 20 -4.95 2.58 8.03
C VAL A 20 -4.44 2.72 6.60
N ALA A 21 -3.59 1.77 6.20
CA ALA A 21 -3.12 1.62 4.84
C ALA A 21 -3.89 0.48 4.16
N ASP A 22 -4.09 0.62 2.85
CA ASP A 22 -4.73 -0.37 2.01
C ASP A 22 -3.96 -0.50 0.68
N ILE A 23 -4.18 -1.57 -0.05
CA ILE A 23 -3.50 -1.86 -1.31
C ILE A 23 -4.52 -2.10 -2.41
N TYR A 24 -4.23 -1.57 -3.60
CA TYR A 24 -4.99 -1.91 -4.79
C TYR A 24 -4.04 -2.25 -5.95
N ARG A 25 -4.60 -2.98 -6.91
CA ARG A 25 -3.94 -3.27 -8.19
C ARG A 25 -4.44 -2.26 -9.20
N ASP A 26 -3.58 -1.38 -9.64
CA ASP A 26 -3.83 -0.48 -10.75
C ASP A 26 -3.61 -1.26 -12.06
N PRO A 27 -4.61 -1.32 -12.96
CA PRO A 27 -4.45 -1.99 -14.25
C PRO A 27 -3.47 -1.27 -15.18
N GLY A 28 -3.04 -0.05 -14.84
CA GLY A 28 -2.22 0.79 -15.69
C GLY A 28 -3.00 1.39 -16.86
N GLN A 29 -2.30 2.12 -17.71
CA GLN A 29 -2.81 2.58 -19.01
C GLN A 29 -2.52 1.52 -20.09
N PRO A 30 -3.25 1.52 -21.22
CA PRO A 30 -2.93 0.65 -22.36
C PRO A 30 -1.46 0.78 -22.77
N GLY A 31 -0.72 -0.34 -22.76
CA GLY A 31 0.72 -0.38 -23.04
C GLY A 31 1.63 -0.31 -21.81
N TYR A 32 1.07 -0.20 -20.60
CA TYR A 32 1.80 -0.28 -19.34
C TYR A 32 1.42 -1.54 -18.58
N GLU A 33 2.38 -2.13 -17.87
CA GLU A 33 2.10 -3.27 -17.02
C GLU A 33 1.33 -2.85 -15.76
N PRO A 34 0.37 -3.67 -15.32
CA PRO A 34 -0.38 -3.42 -14.11
C PRO A 34 0.53 -3.49 -12.89
N PHE A 35 0.31 -2.61 -11.92
CA PHE A 35 1.11 -2.53 -10.71
C PHE A 35 0.23 -2.49 -9.46
N TYR A 36 0.82 -2.87 -8.33
CA TYR A 36 0.24 -2.74 -7.02
C TYR A 36 0.77 -1.49 -6.36
N VAL A 37 -0.12 -0.78 -5.67
CA VAL A 37 0.22 0.43 -4.93
C VAL A 37 -0.50 0.42 -3.59
N VAL A 38 0.27 0.72 -2.54
CA VAL A 38 -0.26 0.93 -1.19
C VAL A 38 -0.60 2.40 -1.02
N TYR A 39 -1.71 2.68 -0.36
CA TYR A 39 -2.15 4.04 -0.06
C TYR A 39 -2.74 4.12 1.35
N CYS A 40 -2.63 5.30 1.97
CA CYS A 40 -3.30 5.60 3.22
C CYS A 40 -4.71 6.13 2.94
N THR A 41 -5.72 5.55 3.58
CA THR A 41 -7.12 5.96 3.44
C THR A 41 -7.45 7.28 4.16
N ARG A 42 -6.49 7.83 4.93
CA ARG A 42 -6.67 9.08 5.70
C ARG A 42 -5.95 10.29 5.12
N CYS A 43 -4.66 10.16 4.83
CA CYS A 43 -3.84 11.28 4.36
C CYS A 43 -3.39 11.13 2.91
N GLU A 44 -3.92 10.13 2.20
CA GLU A 44 -3.70 9.89 0.76
C GLU A 44 -2.24 9.67 0.35
N ALA A 45 -1.33 9.50 1.34
CA ALA A 45 0.04 9.09 1.10
C ALA A 45 0.04 7.74 0.38
N ARG A 46 0.72 7.65 -0.76
CA ARG A 46 0.69 6.48 -1.64
C ARG A 46 2.06 6.08 -2.16
N GLY A 47 2.16 4.85 -2.65
CA GLY A 47 3.40 4.24 -3.14
C GLY A 47 4.10 3.41 -2.05
N PRO A 48 4.97 2.45 -2.40
CA PRO A 48 5.55 2.29 -3.74
C PRO A 48 4.64 1.55 -4.72
N GLU A 49 4.88 1.82 -6.01
CA GLU A 49 4.30 1.07 -7.14
C GLU A 49 5.21 -0.12 -7.45
N LYS A 50 4.66 -1.34 -7.44
CA LYS A 50 5.40 -2.59 -7.67
C LYS A 50 4.57 -3.58 -8.44
N GLU A 51 5.20 -4.37 -9.31
CA GLU A 51 4.52 -5.40 -10.11
C GLU A 51 3.89 -6.51 -9.26
N LYS A 52 4.47 -6.80 -8.08
CA LYS A 52 3.98 -7.80 -7.14
C LYS A 52 3.37 -7.15 -5.90
N ARG A 53 2.29 -7.77 -5.39
CA ARG A 53 1.57 -7.33 -4.20
C ARG A 53 2.48 -7.34 -2.97
N GLU A 54 3.24 -8.41 -2.80
CA GLU A 54 4.14 -8.61 -1.65
C GLU A 54 5.26 -7.57 -1.64
N ASP A 55 5.79 -7.21 -2.81
CA ASP A 55 6.83 -6.18 -2.93
C ASP A 55 6.30 -4.78 -2.60
N ALA A 56 5.06 -4.48 -2.98
CA ALA A 56 4.39 -3.23 -2.60
C ALA A 56 4.19 -3.14 -1.08
N ILE A 57 3.72 -4.23 -0.47
CA ILE A 57 3.55 -4.34 1.00
C ILE A 57 4.89 -4.21 1.72
N ALA A 58 5.89 -5.00 1.32
CA ALA A 58 7.22 -4.95 1.91
C ALA A 58 7.86 -3.56 1.76
N GLY A 59 7.68 -2.91 0.60
CA GLY A 59 8.15 -1.56 0.35
C GLY A 59 7.45 -0.51 1.22
N TRP A 60 6.14 -0.62 1.42
CA TRP A 60 5.40 0.23 2.36
C TRP A 60 5.87 0.02 3.80
N ASN A 61 5.96 -1.23 4.23
CA ASN A 61 6.36 -1.57 5.60
C ASN A 61 7.78 -1.09 5.91
N ARG A 62 8.73 -1.16 4.96
CA ARG A 62 10.07 -0.56 5.12
C ARG A 62 10.05 0.97 5.25
N ARG A 63 9.11 1.66 4.61
CA ARG A 63 8.93 3.13 4.79
C ARG A 63 8.37 3.46 6.17
N SER A 64 7.55 2.56 6.71
CA SER A 64 6.92 2.75 8.02
C SER A 64 7.87 2.53 9.21
N THR A 65 9.02 1.86 9.02
CA THR A 65 10.03 1.67 10.07
C THR A 65 10.86 2.93 10.34
N ARG A 66 10.27 4.13 10.25
CA ARG A 66 10.90 5.29 10.88
C ARG A 66 10.74 5.14 12.38
N GLU A 67 11.67 4.39 12.95
CA GLU A 67 11.96 4.41 14.38
C GLU A 67 12.06 5.89 14.76
N ARG A 68 11.21 6.27 15.72
CA ARG A 68 11.18 7.60 16.30
C ARG A 68 12.51 7.79 17.04
N GLY A 69 13.54 8.26 16.34
CA GLY A 69 14.72 8.88 16.92
C GLY A 69 14.39 10.28 17.39
#